data_AF-A0A9J7Y700-F1
#
_entry.id   AF-A0A9J7Y700-F1
#
_cell.length_a   1.000
_cell.length_b   1.000
_cell.length_c   1.000
_cell.angle_alpha   90.00
_cell.angle_beta   90.00
_cell.angle_gamma   90.00
#
_symmetry.space_group_name_H-M   'P 1'
#
loop_
_entity.id
_entity.type
_entity.pdbx_description
1 polymer ?
#
loop_
_entity_poly.entity_id
_entity_poly.type
_entity_poly.pdbx_seq_one_letter_code
_entity_poly.pdbx_strand_id
1 'polypeptide(L)'
;MCGLSGQEVKEVVGGLFFIGLVVVFVSLLGCAGAYFESRCFIIFYMCFLIVIILGQLFITVVLLIRREKAQCCGRLTSNEWRNNTVIESLGGTDIYPCSCFNATCPVILARTHSFGNGSDIYKTGCEKVLVDWLEMNIIVIFGMDVGLFLVQILQFIFGIQTFKCIGLKTRELHPNNLLDDTEENPAAQPEHQEYSMENNQFDSQTYDPQMDSGYYHHGGYVDGNYDNPEFYPEQDNSQI
;
A
#
# COMPACT_ATOMS: atom_id res chain seq x y z
N MET A 1 -0.23 -29.40 -31.25
CA MET A 1 -1.11 -28.68 -30.30
C MET A 1 -0.98 -29.40 -28.96
N CYS A 2 -0.36 -28.79 -27.94
CA CYS A 2 -0.42 -29.34 -26.59
C CYS A 2 -1.79 -29.03 -26.00
N GLY A 3 -2.56 -30.05 -25.64
CA GLY A 3 -3.74 -29.87 -24.82
C GLY A 3 -3.32 -29.57 -23.38
N LEU A 4 -3.91 -28.55 -22.76
CA LEU A 4 -3.82 -28.35 -21.32
C LEU A 4 -4.27 -29.64 -20.62
N SER A 5 -3.59 -30.02 -19.54
CA SER A 5 -4.03 -31.15 -18.75
C SER A 5 -5.40 -30.84 -18.10
N GLY A 6 -6.24 -31.86 -17.93
CA GLY A 6 -7.55 -31.69 -17.30
C GLY A 6 -7.51 -31.26 -15.83
N GLN A 7 -6.32 -31.16 -15.24
CA GLN A 7 -6.06 -30.63 -13.91
C GLN A 7 -5.80 -29.12 -13.94
N GLU A 8 -4.91 -28.64 -14.82
CA GLU A 8 -4.66 -27.19 -15.03
C GLU A 8 -5.95 -26.43 -15.36
N VAL A 9 -6.83 -27.01 -16.17
CA VAL A 9 -8.13 -26.41 -16.52
C VAL A 9 -9.02 -26.23 -15.28
N LYS A 10 -9.04 -27.20 -14.36
CA LYS A 10 -9.85 -27.13 -13.12
C LYS A 10 -9.32 -26.07 -12.16
N GLU A 11 -8.00 -25.95 -12.06
CA GLU A 11 -7.35 -24.91 -11.23
C GLU A 11 -7.67 -23.50 -11.74
N VAL A 12 -7.57 -23.27 -13.06
CA VAL A 12 -7.91 -21.99 -13.70
C VAL A 12 -9.41 -21.65 -13.53
N VAL A 13 -10.31 -22.62 -13.76
CA VAL A 13 -11.75 -22.42 -13.59
C VAL A 13 -12.12 -22.13 -12.13
N GLY A 14 -11.51 -22.81 -11.17
CA GLY A 14 -11.69 -22.55 -9.74
C GLY A 14 -11.26 -21.13 -9.34
N GLY A 15 -10.10 -20.68 -9.83
CA GLY A 15 -9.62 -19.31 -9.63
C GLY A 15 -10.57 -18.27 -10.19
N LEU A 16 -11.03 -18.44 -11.44
CA LEU A 16 -11.96 -17.51 -12.09
C LEU A 16 -13.31 -17.42 -11.35
N PHE A 17 -13.84 -18.55 -10.88
CA PHE A 17 -15.08 -18.57 -10.09
C PHE A 17 -14.93 -17.79 -8.77
N PHE A 18 -13.83 -17.99 -8.05
CA PHE A 18 -13.57 -17.28 -6.80
C PHE A 18 -13.43 -15.77 -7.01
N ILE A 19 -12.67 -15.34 -8.04
CA ILE A 19 -12.54 -13.93 -8.40
C ILE A 19 -13.91 -13.32 -8.73
N GLY A 20 -14.73 -14.02 -9.52
CA GLY A 20 -16.09 -13.57 -9.85
C GLY A 20 -16.99 -13.39 -8.62
N LEU A 21 -16.95 -14.33 -7.67
CA LEU A 21 -17.69 -14.25 -6.41
C LEU A 21 -17.28 -13.02 -5.60
N VAL A 22 -15.97 -12.77 -5.45
CA VAL A 22 -15.44 -11.60 -4.73
C VAL A 22 -15.87 -10.30 -5.40
N VAL A 23 -15.81 -10.20 -6.72
CA VAL A 23 -16.26 -9.01 -7.47
C VAL A 23 -17.75 -8.74 -7.25
N VAL A 24 -18.61 -9.77 -7.31
CA VAL A 24 -20.05 -9.62 -7.03
C VAL A 24 -20.28 -9.18 -5.59
N PHE A 25 -19.59 -9.77 -4.61
CA PHE A 25 -19.71 -9.40 -3.21
C PHE A 25 -19.30 -7.94 -2.92
N VAL A 26 -18.14 -7.50 -3.44
CA VAL A 26 -17.69 -6.11 -3.32
C VAL A 26 -18.67 -5.14 -4.01
N SER A 27 -19.21 -5.51 -5.17
CA SER A 27 -20.24 -4.72 -5.87
C SER A 27 -21.52 -4.57 -5.02
N LEU A 28 -21.99 -5.67 -4.40
CA LEU A 28 -23.15 -5.66 -3.51
C LEU A 28 -22.91 -4.79 -2.26
N LEU A 29 -21.70 -4.84 -1.67
CA LEU A 29 -21.33 -3.96 -0.55
C LEU A 29 -21.35 -2.47 -0.95
N GLY A 30 -20.83 -2.14 -2.13
CA GLY A 30 -20.86 -0.77 -2.66
C GLY A 30 -22.29 -0.27 -2.88
N CYS A 31 -23.13 -1.07 -3.56
CA CYS A 31 -24.53 -0.75 -3.79
C CYS A 31 -25.33 -0.64 -2.48
N ALA A 32 -25.17 -1.59 -1.55
CA ALA A 32 -25.85 -1.58 -0.26
C ALA A 32 -25.39 -0.40 0.62
N GLY A 33 -24.10 -0.08 0.64
CA GLY A 33 -23.57 1.06 1.39
C GLY A 33 -24.10 2.40 0.87
N ALA A 34 -24.26 2.55 -0.45
CA ALA A 34 -24.88 3.71 -1.05
C ALA A 34 -26.40 3.78 -0.79
N TYR A 35 -27.10 2.65 -0.88
CA TYR A 35 -28.56 2.57 -0.71
C TYR A 35 -29.00 2.78 0.75
N PHE A 36 -28.35 2.11 1.71
CA PHE A 36 -28.66 2.22 3.13
C PHE A 36 -27.97 3.42 3.82
N GLU A 37 -27.28 4.29 3.05
CA GLU A 37 -26.47 5.41 3.54
C GLU A 37 -25.54 5.03 4.72
N SER A 38 -25.07 3.78 4.73
CA SER A 38 -24.41 3.18 5.90
C SER A 38 -22.90 3.24 5.76
N ARG A 39 -22.27 4.04 6.64
CA ARG A 39 -20.82 4.26 6.69
C ARG A 39 -20.03 2.97 6.79
N CYS A 40 -20.52 1.98 7.55
CA CYS A 40 -19.81 0.72 7.75
C CYS A 40 -19.65 -0.07 6.45
N PHE A 41 -20.71 -0.19 5.64
CA PHE A 41 -20.64 -0.88 4.34
C PHE A 41 -19.71 -0.15 3.35
N ILE A 42 -19.73 1.19 3.35
CA ILE A 42 -18.78 1.97 2.54
C ILE A 42 -17.33 1.78 3.02
N ILE A 43 -17.06 1.74 4.33
CA ILE A 43 -15.72 1.45 4.87
C ILE A 43 -15.26 0.05 4.42
N PHE A 44 -16.10 -0.98 4.56
CA PHE A 44 -15.76 -2.34 4.09
C PHE A 44 -15.45 -2.37 2.60
N TYR A 45 -16.29 -1.75 1.76
CA TYR A 45 -16.06 -1.61 0.32
C TYR A 45 -14.69 -0.95 0.03
N MET A 46 -14.37 0.16 0.70
CA MET A 46 -13.09 0.87 0.54
C MET A 46 -11.89 0.03 1.00
N CYS A 47 -12.02 -0.73 2.08
CA CYS A 47 -10.99 -1.69 2.52
C CYS A 47 -10.77 -2.79 1.47
N PHE A 48 -11.83 -3.36 0.88
CA PHE A 48 -11.70 -4.34 -0.19
C PHE A 48 -11.02 -3.76 -1.43
N LEU A 49 -11.32 -2.52 -1.84
CA LEU A 49 -10.61 -1.86 -2.94
C LEU A 49 -9.10 -1.72 -2.65
N ILE A 50 -8.71 -1.32 -1.44
CA ILE A 50 -7.29 -1.21 -1.05
C ILE A 50 -6.61 -2.58 -1.11
N VAL A 51 -7.25 -3.64 -0.61
CA VAL A 51 -6.71 -5.01 -0.68
C VAL A 51 -6.56 -5.49 -2.12
N ILE A 52 -7.51 -5.16 -3.00
CA ILE A 52 -7.42 -5.46 -4.43
C ILE A 52 -6.25 -4.73 -5.08
N ILE A 53 -6.09 -3.41 -4.84
CA ILE A 53 -4.97 -2.61 -5.36
C ILE A 53 -3.61 -3.19 -4.92
N LEU A 54 -3.46 -3.52 -3.63
CA LEU A 54 -2.24 -4.10 -3.09
C LEU A 54 -1.96 -5.50 -3.66
N GLY A 55 -3.00 -6.33 -3.79
CA GLY A 55 -2.90 -7.65 -4.40
C GLY A 55 -2.50 -7.58 -5.87
N GLN A 56 -3.07 -6.63 -6.62
CA GLN A 56 -2.77 -6.43 -8.03
C GLN A 56 -1.34 -5.91 -8.24
N LEU A 57 -0.90 -4.92 -7.44
CA LEU A 57 0.50 -4.48 -7.43
C LEU A 57 1.47 -5.63 -7.09
N PHE A 58 1.15 -6.44 -6.07
CA PHE A 58 1.97 -7.58 -5.68
C PHE A 58 2.05 -8.63 -6.81
N ILE A 59 0.92 -8.98 -7.42
CA ILE A 59 0.86 -9.93 -8.55
C ILE A 59 1.68 -9.40 -9.74
N THR A 60 1.52 -8.12 -10.12
CA THR A 60 2.28 -7.52 -11.22
C THR A 60 3.79 -7.52 -10.93
N VAL A 61 4.22 -7.16 -9.71
CA VAL A 61 5.63 -7.24 -9.30
C VAL A 61 6.17 -8.68 -9.31
N VAL A 62 5.41 -9.64 -8.79
CA VAL A 62 5.81 -11.06 -8.79
C VAL A 62 5.89 -11.63 -10.21
N LEU A 63 4.96 -11.28 -11.11
CA LEU A 63 4.98 -11.68 -12.51
C LEU A 63 6.15 -11.04 -13.30
N LEU A 64 6.57 -9.83 -12.93
CA LEU A 64 7.77 -9.21 -13.49
C LEU A 64 9.05 -9.96 -13.06
N ILE A 65 9.13 -10.41 -11.80
CA ILE A 65 10.32 -11.07 -11.24
C ILE A 65 10.39 -12.57 -11.60
N ARG A 66 9.29 -13.32 -11.49
CA ARG A 66 9.26 -14.80 -11.57
C ARG A 66 9.03 -15.32 -13.00
N ARG A 67 9.88 -14.90 -13.96
CA ARG A 67 9.84 -15.34 -15.37
C ARG A 67 10.40 -16.76 -15.59
N GLU A 68 10.06 -17.71 -14.72
CA GLU A 68 10.72 -19.03 -14.58
C GLU A 68 10.40 -20.05 -15.69
N LYS A 69 9.55 -19.70 -16.66
CA LYS A 69 9.21 -20.54 -17.82
C LYS A 69 9.72 -19.99 -19.16
N ALA A 70 10.62 -19.01 -19.15
CA ALA A 70 11.28 -18.54 -20.37
C ALA A 70 12.32 -19.57 -20.84
N GLN A 71 12.27 -19.97 -22.11
CA GLN A 71 13.19 -20.94 -22.73
C GLN A 71 14.53 -20.27 -23.08
N CYS A 72 15.29 -19.91 -22.04
CA CYS A 72 16.47 -19.06 -22.12
C CYS A 72 17.54 -19.44 -21.07
N CYS A 73 18.78 -18.97 -21.26
CA CYS A 73 19.82 -19.08 -20.26
C CYS A 73 20.74 -17.85 -20.27
N GLY A 74 21.06 -17.33 -19.08
CA GLY A 74 21.75 -16.05 -18.94
C GLY A 74 20.84 -14.86 -19.26
N ARG A 75 21.32 -13.65 -19.03
CA ARG A 75 20.56 -12.43 -19.34
C ARG A 75 20.62 -12.14 -20.83
N LEU A 76 21.84 -12.07 -21.36
CA LEU A 76 22.13 -11.84 -22.78
C LEU A 76 22.53 -13.14 -23.50
N THR A 77 23.34 -13.98 -22.86
CA THR A 77 23.79 -15.26 -23.47
C THR A 77 24.08 -16.31 -22.39
N SER A 78 24.01 -17.60 -22.75
CA SER A 78 24.45 -18.68 -21.87
C SER A 78 25.91 -18.56 -21.43
N ASN A 79 26.78 -17.91 -22.21
CA ASN A 79 28.21 -17.81 -21.92
C ASN A 79 28.53 -16.94 -20.69
N GLU A 80 27.58 -16.13 -20.21
CA GLU A 80 27.76 -15.32 -18.98
C GLU A 80 28.05 -16.21 -17.75
N TRP A 81 27.56 -17.45 -17.72
CA TRP A 81 27.85 -18.41 -16.63
C TRP A 81 29.30 -18.93 -16.65
N ARG A 82 29.92 -19.03 -17.82
CA ARG A 82 31.29 -19.56 -17.98
C ARG A 82 32.35 -18.61 -17.41
N ASN A 83 32.02 -17.33 -17.27
CA ASN A 83 32.91 -16.28 -16.74
C ASN A 83 32.58 -15.92 -15.28
N ASN A 84 31.74 -16.70 -14.59
CA ASN A 84 31.29 -16.42 -13.24
C ASN A 84 32.23 -17.10 -12.21
N THR A 85 32.79 -16.31 -11.28
CA THR A 85 33.69 -16.79 -10.22
C THR A 85 33.05 -17.86 -9.31
N VAL A 86 31.72 -17.85 -9.16
CA VAL A 86 30.99 -18.91 -8.44
C VAL A 86 31.09 -20.24 -9.18
N ILE A 87 31.01 -20.23 -10.51
CA ILE A 87 31.13 -21.42 -11.36
C ILE A 87 32.59 -21.89 -11.43
N GLU A 88 33.54 -20.97 -11.53
CA GLU A 88 34.97 -21.24 -11.43
C GLU A 88 35.33 -21.95 -10.10
N SER A 89 34.75 -21.52 -8.98
CA SER A 89 34.97 -22.13 -7.66
C SER A 89 34.45 -23.57 -7.54
N LEU A 90 33.55 -24.00 -8.43
CA LEU A 90 33.07 -25.39 -8.52
C LEU A 90 33.99 -26.28 -9.37
N GLY A 91 35.08 -25.74 -9.93
CA GLY A 91 36.10 -26.50 -10.66
C GLY A 91 35.64 -27.12 -11.99
N GLY A 92 34.46 -26.75 -12.48
CA GLY A 92 33.86 -27.29 -13.69
C GLY A 92 33.63 -26.23 -14.75
N THR A 93 33.82 -26.60 -16.01
CA THR A 93 33.27 -25.85 -17.14
C THR A 93 31.82 -26.29 -17.40
N ASP A 94 31.04 -25.40 -17.99
CA ASP A 94 29.69 -25.68 -18.52
C ASP A 94 28.67 -26.13 -17.44
N ILE A 95 28.72 -25.45 -16.28
CA ILE A 95 27.74 -25.57 -15.18
C ILE A 95 26.68 -24.45 -15.29
N TYR A 96 25.41 -24.82 -15.17
CA TYR A 96 24.27 -23.90 -15.29
C TYR A 96 23.17 -24.21 -14.26
N PRO A 97 22.31 -23.24 -13.88
CA PRO A 97 21.08 -23.53 -13.15
C PRO A 97 20.19 -24.50 -13.94
N CYS A 98 19.46 -25.39 -13.26
CA CYS A 98 18.63 -26.38 -13.95
C CYS A 98 17.52 -25.79 -14.85
N SER A 99 17.09 -24.55 -14.62
CA SER A 99 16.17 -23.83 -15.51
C SER A 99 16.75 -23.52 -16.90
N CYS A 100 18.08 -23.53 -17.06
CA CYS A 100 18.73 -23.37 -18.36
C CYS A 100 18.66 -24.61 -19.25
N PHE A 101 18.40 -25.80 -18.71
CA PHE A 101 18.43 -27.05 -19.48
C PHE A 101 17.14 -27.23 -20.29
N ASN A 102 17.27 -27.70 -21.54
CA ASN A 102 16.14 -28.02 -22.41
C ASN A 102 15.62 -29.47 -22.20
N ALA A 103 16.40 -30.27 -21.48
CA ALA A 103 16.16 -31.68 -21.16
C ALA A 103 16.26 -31.90 -19.64
N THR A 104 16.31 -33.16 -19.21
CA THR A 104 16.51 -33.51 -17.79
C THR A 104 17.82 -32.94 -17.26
N CYS A 105 17.76 -32.06 -16.25
CA CYS A 105 18.96 -31.45 -15.67
C CYS A 105 19.86 -32.53 -15.00
N PRO A 106 21.13 -32.66 -15.42
CA PRO A 106 22.10 -33.54 -14.77
C PRO A 106 22.63 -32.88 -13.48
N VAL A 107 21.85 -32.99 -12.40
CA VAL A 107 22.11 -32.27 -11.13
C VAL A 107 23.46 -32.64 -10.52
N ILE A 108 24.32 -31.64 -10.32
CA ILE A 108 25.61 -31.76 -9.62
C ILE A 108 25.55 -31.17 -8.21
N LEU A 109 24.67 -30.20 -7.97
CA LEU A 109 24.52 -29.52 -6.69
C LEU A 109 23.04 -29.19 -6.45
N ALA A 110 22.50 -29.71 -5.35
CA ALA A 110 21.16 -29.40 -4.87
C ALA A 110 21.26 -28.66 -3.52
N ARG A 111 21.16 -27.33 -3.54
CA ARG A 111 20.89 -26.50 -2.35
C ARG A 111 19.56 -25.75 -2.57
N THR A 112 19.49 -24.47 -2.23
CA THR A 112 18.35 -23.58 -2.50
C THR A 112 18.04 -23.43 -3.99
N HIS A 113 19.05 -23.59 -4.84
CA HIS A 113 18.90 -23.73 -6.29
C HIS A 113 19.67 -24.96 -6.76
N SER A 114 19.12 -25.66 -7.76
CA SER A 114 19.73 -26.84 -8.37
C SER A 114 20.57 -26.44 -9.59
N PHE A 115 21.82 -26.91 -9.65
CA PHE A 115 22.74 -26.73 -10.76
C PHE A 115 23.08 -28.07 -11.41
N GLY A 116 23.32 -28.06 -12.71
CA GLY A 116 23.78 -29.22 -13.48
C GLY A 116 24.93 -28.87 -14.42
N ASN A 117 25.64 -29.90 -14.92
CA ASN A 117 26.73 -29.76 -15.90
C ASN A 117 26.31 -30.38 -17.24
N GLY A 118 26.37 -29.63 -18.33
CA GLY A 118 26.15 -30.17 -19.67
C GLY A 118 25.91 -29.13 -20.75
N SER A 119 25.77 -29.60 -21.99
CA SER A 119 25.59 -28.77 -23.19
C SER A 119 24.13 -28.58 -23.64
N ASP A 120 23.19 -29.34 -23.07
CA ASP A 120 21.77 -29.37 -23.46
C ASP A 120 20.98 -28.22 -22.83
N ILE A 121 21.42 -26.99 -23.13
CA ILE A 121 20.91 -25.74 -22.58
C ILE A 121 20.28 -24.84 -23.65
N TYR A 122 19.40 -23.94 -23.23
CA TYR A 122 19.00 -22.80 -24.02
C TYR A 122 20.20 -21.86 -24.24
N LYS A 123 20.46 -21.47 -25.49
CA LYS A 123 21.57 -20.54 -25.84
C LYS A 123 21.12 -19.08 -25.91
N THR A 124 19.82 -18.85 -26.07
CA THR A 124 19.21 -17.52 -26.15
C THR A 124 19.17 -16.88 -24.75
N GLY A 125 19.59 -15.61 -24.64
CA GLY A 125 19.45 -14.84 -23.41
C GLY A 125 18.00 -14.53 -23.06
N CYS A 126 17.70 -14.48 -21.77
CA CYS A 126 16.36 -14.23 -21.26
C CYS A 126 15.84 -12.82 -21.57
N GLU A 127 16.71 -11.83 -21.71
CA GLU A 127 16.34 -10.46 -22.08
C GLU A 127 15.65 -10.43 -23.44
N LYS A 128 16.23 -11.09 -24.44
CA LYS A 128 15.63 -11.19 -25.78
C LYS A 128 14.31 -11.96 -25.76
N VAL A 129 14.27 -13.14 -25.13
CA VAL A 129 13.04 -13.95 -25.07
C VAL A 129 11.91 -13.19 -24.34
N LEU A 130 12.25 -12.43 -23.29
CA LEU A 130 11.30 -11.59 -22.59
C LEU A 130 10.80 -10.44 -23.48
N VAL A 131 11.68 -9.68 -24.13
CA VAL A 131 11.30 -8.57 -25.02
C VAL A 131 10.48 -9.06 -26.20
N ASP A 132 10.92 -10.10 -26.93
CA ASP A 132 10.20 -10.67 -28.08
C ASP A 132 8.78 -11.16 -27.69
N TRP A 133 8.64 -11.80 -26.52
CA TRP A 133 7.34 -12.25 -26.00
C TRP A 133 6.44 -11.08 -25.55
N LEU A 134 7.07 -10.10 -24.91
CA LEU A 134 6.43 -8.90 -24.38
C LEU A 134 5.90 -8.07 -25.54
N GLU A 135 6.73 -7.59 -26.46
CA GLU A 135 6.30 -6.73 -27.59
C GLU A 135 5.10 -7.28 -28.38
N MET A 136 5.02 -8.60 -28.56
CA MET A 136 3.92 -9.25 -29.27
C MET A 136 2.56 -9.20 -28.54
N ASN A 137 2.54 -9.11 -27.19
CA ASN A 137 1.32 -9.24 -26.38
C ASN A 137 1.15 -8.16 -25.28
N ILE A 138 2.13 -7.27 -25.11
CA ILE A 138 2.22 -6.30 -24.01
C ILE A 138 1.01 -5.40 -23.94
N ILE A 139 0.54 -4.92 -25.10
CA ILE A 139 -0.51 -3.91 -25.21
C ILE A 139 -1.81 -4.41 -24.56
N VAL A 140 -2.14 -5.70 -24.73
CA VAL A 140 -3.35 -6.29 -24.14
C VAL A 140 -3.18 -6.51 -22.64
N ILE A 141 -2.05 -7.09 -22.22
CA ILE A 141 -1.82 -7.47 -20.81
C ILE A 141 -1.66 -6.22 -19.93
N PHE A 142 -0.78 -5.28 -20.31
CA PHE A 142 -0.61 -4.02 -19.58
C PHE A 142 -1.83 -3.11 -19.74
N GLY A 143 -2.49 -3.12 -20.90
CA GLY A 143 -3.73 -2.35 -21.11
C GLY A 143 -4.85 -2.78 -20.17
N MET A 144 -5.00 -4.08 -19.92
CA MET A 144 -5.94 -4.61 -18.93
C MET A 144 -5.58 -4.17 -17.51
N ASP A 145 -4.31 -4.30 -17.10
CA ASP A 145 -3.87 -3.96 -15.74
C ASP A 145 -4.02 -2.46 -15.45
N VAL A 146 -3.58 -1.60 -16.36
CA VAL A 146 -3.74 -0.13 -16.27
C VAL A 146 -5.22 0.26 -16.30
N GLY A 147 -6.03 -0.39 -17.13
CA GLY A 147 -7.48 -0.15 -17.18
C GLY A 147 -8.17 -0.48 -15.86
N LEU A 148 -7.84 -1.61 -15.24
CA LEU A 148 -8.35 -2.00 -13.92
C LEU A 148 -7.91 -1.01 -12.83
N PHE A 149 -6.64 -0.59 -12.85
CA PHE A 149 -6.12 0.40 -11.90
C PHE A 149 -6.87 1.74 -12.00
N LEU A 150 -7.08 2.26 -13.23
CA LEU A 150 -7.85 3.49 -13.44
C LEU A 150 -9.30 3.38 -12.93
N VAL A 151 -9.96 2.24 -13.17
CA VAL A 151 -11.32 1.97 -12.67
C VAL A 151 -11.35 1.94 -11.13
N GLN A 152 -10.34 1.35 -10.48
CA GLN A 152 -10.24 1.32 -9.02
C GLN A 152 -9.99 2.70 -8.41
N ILE A 153 -9.17 3.55 -9.05
CA ILE A 153 -8.96 4.93 -8.60
C ILE A 153 -10.28 5.74 -8.67
N LEU A 154 -11.04 5.60 -9.76
CA LEU A 154 -12.36 6.23 -9.89
C LEU A 154 -13.35 5.73 -8.82
N GLN A 155 -13.40 4.41 -8.60
CA GLN A 155 -14.21 3.78 -7.55
C GLN A 155 -13.85 4.27 -6.15
N PHE A 156 -12.57 4.49 -5.87
CA PHE A 156 -12.08 5.01 -4.60
C PHE A 156 -12.44 6.48 -4.41
N ILE A 157 -12.34 7.31 -5.47
CA ILE A 157 -12.79 8.72 -5.44
C ILE A 157 -14.30 8.79 -5.15
N PHE A 158 -15.12 8.02 -5.86
CA PHE A 158 -16.57 7.97 -5.60
C PHE A 158 -16.88 7.47 -4.19
N GLY A 159 -16.18 6.43 -3.71
CA GLY A 159 -16.31 5.94 -2.34
C GLY A 159 -15.99 7.00 -1.28
N ILE A 160 -14.93 7.80 -1.47
CA ILE A 160 -14.64 8.96 -0.60
C ILE A 160 -15.77 10.00 -0.66
N GLN A 161 -16.25 10.34 -1.86
CA GLN A 161 -17.31 11.35 -2.03
C GLN A 161 -18.60 10.92 -1.33
N THR A 162 -19.04 9.67 -1.54
CA THR A 162 -20.20 9.08 -0.85
C THR A 162 -19.98 9.02 0.66
N PHE A 163 -18.80 8.57 1.12
CA PHE A 163 -18.46 8.53 2.54
C PHE A 163 -18.51 9.92 3.20
N LYS A 164 -17.98 10.96 2.53
CA LYS A 164 -18.02 12.35 3.02
C LYS A 164 -19.43 12.94 2.99
N CYS A 165 -20.24 12.63 1.98
CA CYS A 165 -21.62 13.10 1.87
C CYS A 165 -22.49 12.54 3.02
N ILE A 166 -22.45 11.22 3.23
CA ILE A 166 -23.07 10.55 4.38
C ILE A 166 -22.44 11.06 5.70
N GLY A 167 -21.12 11.29 5.68
CA GLY A 167 -20.29 11.90 6.72
C GLY A 167 -20.87 13.19 7.28
N LEU A 168 -21.25 14.10 6.40
CA LEU A 168 -21.89 15.37 6.73
C LEU A 168 -23.36 15.14 7.13
N LYS A 169 -24.14 14.37 6.36
CA LYS A 169 -25.57 14.15 6.60
C LYS A 169 -25.89 13.66 8.02
N THR A 170 -25.16 12.68 8.56
CA THR A 170 -25.39 12.21 9.94
C THR A 170 -24.89 13.21 11.00
N ARG A 171 -23.90 14.06 10.68
CA ARG A 171 -23.40 15.08 11.62
C ARG A 171 -24.43 16.19 11.82
N GLU A 172 -25.08 16.63 10.75
CA GLU A 172 -26.17 17.63 10.80
C GLU A 172 -27.46 17.07 11.44
N LEU A 173 -27.61 15.75 11.54
CA LEU A 173 -28.66 15.09 12.33
C LEU A 173 -28.29 14.83 13.80
N HIS A 174 -27.02 14.96 14.17
CA HIS A 174 -26.51 14.79 15.54
C HIS A 174 -26.13 16.09 16.29
N PRO A 175 -26.73 17.29 16.07
CA PRO A 175 -26.62 18.40 17.00
C PRO A 175 -27.74 18.41 18.07
N ASN A 176 -28.87 17.72 17.83
CA ASN A 176 -30.09 17.89 18.64
C ASN A 176 -30.39 16.76 19.64
N ASN A 177 -29.73 15.59 19.54
CA ASN A 177 -29.98 14.44 20.41
C ASN A 177 -28.90 14.28 21.51
N LEU A 178 -28.42 15.39 22.06
CA LEU A 178 -27.59 15.41 23.28
C LEU A 178 -28.20 16.32 24.38
N LEU A 179 -29.52 16.55 24.29
CA LEU A 179 -30.34 17.28 25.27
C LEU A 179 -31.70 16.60 25.51
N ASP A 180 -31.83 15.30 25.22
CA ASP A 180 -32.99 14.53 25.63
C ASP A 180 -32.60 13.06 25.86
N ASP A 181 -32.03 12.79 27.03
CA ASP A 181 -31.94 11.44 27.57
C ASP A 181 -32.08 11.49 29.11
N THR A 182 -33.35 11.38 29.53
CA THR A 182 -33.80 10.75 30.78
C THR A 182 -33.50 11.48 32.12
N GLU A 183 -34.45 12.32 32.54
CA GLU A 183 -34.84 12.40 33.96
C GLU A 183 -36.16 11.62 34.15
N GLU A 184 -36.09 10.44 34.77
CA GLU A 184 -37.25 9.71 35.28
C GLU A 184 -37.00 9.28 36.74
N ASN A 185 -37.34 10.19 37.69
CA ASN A 185 -37.87 10.04 39.07
C ASN A 185 -37.51 8.79 39.96
N PRO A 186 -37.52 8.86 41.33
CA PRO A 186 -38.26 9.84 42.13
C PRO A 186 -37.67 10.39 43.46
N ALA A 187 -38.32 11.46 43.93
CA ALA A 187 -38.69 11.80 45.32
C ALA A 187 -37.94 12.93 46.10
N ALA A 188 -38.74 13.55 46.99
CA ALA A 188 -38.44 14.61 47.97
C ALA A 188 -38.54 16.08 47.49
N GLN A 189 -39.01 16.93 48.41
CA GLN A 189 -39.51 18.31 48.20
C GLN A 189 -38.49 19.37 48.70
N PRO A 190 -38.74 20.70 48.55
CA PRO A 190 -37.75 21.68 48.12
C PRO A 190 -36.98 22.35 49.27
N GLU A 191 -35.87 23.04 48.97
CA GLU A 191 -35.51 24.36 49.56
C GLU A 191 -34.28 25.04 48.88
N HIS A 192 -34.33 26.39 48.82
CA HIS A 192 -33.29 27.43 48.71
C HIS A 192 -32.00 27.32 47.83
N GLN A 193 -31.93 28.25 46.85
CA GLN A 193 -30.85 29.23 46.55
C GLN A 193 -29.36 28.89 46.79
N GLU A 194 -28.51 29.07 45.77
CA GLU A 194 -27.41 30.09 45.75
C GLU A 194 -26.90 30.34 44.29
N TYR A 195 -26.11 31.40 44.09
CA TYR A 195 -25.53 31.92 42.84
C TYR A 195 -24.33 31.04 42.37
N SER A 196 -23.87 31.04 41.11
CA SER A 196 -23.19 32.17 40.44
C SER A 196 -22.92 31.90 38.95
N MET A 197 -22.76 32.98 38.15
CA MET A 197 -22.21 32.93 36.79
C MET A 197 -20.67 32.88 36.84
N GLU A 198 -20.02 32.19 35.90
CA GLU A 198 -18.66 32.53 35.47
C GLU A 198 -18.50 32.27 33.96
N ASN A 199 -17.76 33.14 33.29
CA ASN A 199 -17.61 33.19 31.84
C ASN A 199 -16.63 32.15 31.30
N ASN A 200 -16.75 31.82 30.00
CA ASN A 200 -15.69 32.16 29.04
C ASN A 200 -16.17 32.01 27.60
N GLN A 201 -16.18 33.13 26.87
CA GLN A 201 -16.47 33.20 25.45
C GLN A 201 -15.15 33.06 24.68
N PHE A 202 -15.07 32.11 23.75
CA PHE A 202 -13.96 32.02 22.80
C PHE A 202 -14.49 32.20 21.38
N ASP A 203 -14.51 33.45 20.94
CA ASP A 203 -14.73 33.79 19.54
C ASP A 203 -13.48 33.47 18.70
N SER A 204 -13.71 33.04 17.46
CA SER A 204 -12.72 33.14 16.39
C SER A 204 -13.45 33.36 15.07
N GLN A 205 -13.74 34.63 14.80
CA GLN A 205 -14.22 35.06 13.49
C GLN A 205 -13.03 35.27 12.55
N THR A 206 -13.21 34.77 11.31
CA THR A 206 -12.68 35.24 10.03
C THR A 206 -11.94 36.58 10.02
N TYR A 207 -10.80 36.67 9.31
CA TYR A 207 -10.51 37.86 8.49
C TYR A 207 -9.57 37.58 7.29
N ASP A 208 -9.85 38.27 6.17
CA ASP A 208 -9.04 38.33 4.94
C ASP A 208 -7.99 39.47 5.01
N PRO A 209 -6.91 39.50 4.22
CA PRO A 209 -5.79 40.41 4.44
C PRO A 209 -5.90 41.74 3.67
N GLN A 210 -5.54 42.87 4.29
CA GLN A 210 -5.08 44.05 3.53
C GLN A 210 -4.13 44.99 4.30
N MET A 211 -3.28 45.68 3.51
CA MET A 211 -2.29 46.71 3.85
C MET A 211 -2.81 47.80 4.82
N ASP A 212 -1.99 48.46 5.65
CA ASP A 212 -0.98 49.45 5.21
C ASP A 212 0.09 49.84 6.28
N SER A 213 1.10 50.56 5.80
CA SER A 213 2.22 51.29 6.43
C SER A 213 2.03 51.89 7.84
N GLY A 214 3.11 51.97 8.64
CA GLY A 214 3.11 52.77 9.88
C GLY A 214 4.32 52.64 10.81
N TYR A 215 5.37 53.40 10.54
CA TYR A 215 6.60 53.65 11.32
C TYR A 215 6.49 53.91 12.86
N TYR A 216 7.67 53.79 13.52
CA TYR A 216 8.10 54.35 14.84
C TYR A 216 7.70 53.61 16.14
N HIS A 217 8.40 53.77 17.28
CA HIS A 217 9.85 53.71 17.59
C HIS A 217 10.05 53.76 19.13
N HIS A 218 11.02 53.01 19.66
CA HIS A 218 11.85 53.24 20.88
C HIS A 218 11.29 53.74 22.23
N GLY A 219 11.72 53.05 23.31
CA GLY A 219 11.91 53.58 24.67
C GLY A 219 11.33 52.67 25.77
N GLY A 220 12.05 52.12 26.75
CA GLY A 220 13.48 52.19 27.08
C GLY A 220 13.71 52.64 28.53
N TYR A 221 14.08 51.73 29.45
CA TYR A 221 14.55 52.04 30.82
C TYR A 221 15.54 50.99 31.37
N VAL A 222 16.38 51.45 32.30
CA VAL A 222 17.58 50.82 32.93
C VAL A 222 17.58 51.24 34.42
N ASP A 223 18.28 50.63 35.39
CA ASP A 223 19.39 49.64 35.39
C ASP A 223 19.34 48.78 36.69
N GLY A 224 20.18 47.74 36.84
CA GLY A 224 20.25 46.94 38.07
C GLY A 224 21.25 45.76 38.06
N ASN A 225 22.55 46.05 38.09
CA ASN A 225 23.65 45.06 38.03
C ASN A 225 24.00 44.39 39.39
N TYR A 226 24.89 43.37 39.28
CA TYR A 226 25.68 42.61 40.27
C TYR A 226 25.07 41.27 40.76
N ASP A 227 25.78 40.12 40.75
CA ASP A 227 27.17 39.85 40.32
C ASP A 227 27.41 38.37 39.87
N ASN A 228 28.65 38.05 39.45
CA ASN A 228 29.19 36.77 38.92
C ASN A 228 30.18 36.15 39.99
N PRO A 229 31.03 35.09 39.78
CA PRO A 229 31.35 34.33 38.55
C PRO A 229 31.59 32.78 38.60
N GLU A 230 31.45 32.18 37.40
CA GLU A 230 32.29 31.15 36.71
C GLU A 230 32.77 29.83 37.40
N PHE A 231 32.56 28.67 36.73
CA PHE A 231 33.52 27.99 35.80
C PHE A 231 33.19 26.48 35.57
N TYR A 232 33.68 25.89 34.46
CA TYR A 232 33.37 24.53 33.94
C TYR A 232 34.52 23.50 34.25
N PRO A 233 34.62 22.33 33.56
CA PRO A 233 33.84 21.08 33.67
C PRO A 233 34.74 19.86 33.98
N GLU A 234 34.19 18.63 34.07
CA GLU A 234 35.02 17.41 33.88
C GLU A 234 34.21 16.26 33.25
N GLN A 235 34.85 15.49 32.36
CA GLN A 235 34.35 14.22 31.83
C GLN A 235 35.02 13.06 32.59
N ASP A 236 34.30 11.97 32.83
CA ASP A 236 34.94 10.65 32.94
C ASP A 236 34.09 9.59 32.21
N ASN A 237 34.79 8.60 31.66
CA ASN A 237 34.27 7.56 30.79
C ASN A 237 35.11 6.30 30.99
N SER A 238 34.64 5.34 31.78
CA SER A 238 35.33 4.05 31.96
C SER A 238 34.41 2.88 32.33
N GLN A 239 34.32 1.96 31.36
CA GLN A 239 34.38 0.49 31.50
C GLN A 239 33.30 -0.25 32.33
N ILE A 240 32.51 -1.09 31.65
CA ILE A 240 32.76 -2.54 31.45
C ILE A 240 32.10 -2.99 30.14
#